data_AF-A0A1E5VD00-F1
#
_entry.id   AF-A0A1E5VD00-F1
#
_cell.length_a   1.000
_cell.length_b   1.000
_cell.length_c   1.000
_cell.angle_alpha   90.00
_cell.angle_beta   90.00
_cell.angle_gamma   90.00
#
_symmetry.space_group_name_H-M   'P 1'
#
loop_
_entity.id
_entity.type
_entity.pdbx_description
1 polymer ?
#
loop_
_entity_poly.entity_id
_entity_poly.type
_entity_poly.pdbx_seq_one_letter_code
_entity_poly.pdbx_strand_id
1 'polypeptide(L)' 'MRAAQAVLRTHDQSFASRPRSVCADVLLYGPSDMAMAPYGERWRLAKQLATTHLLSTKKGSPTVLPVRKR' A
#
# COMPACT_ATOMS: atom_id res chain seq x y z
N MET A 1 10.57 8.14 21.66
CA MET A 1 9.49 7.48 20.89
C MET A 1 8.13 8.21 20.89
N ARG A 2 7.80 9.11 21.83
CA ARG A 2 6.46 9.75 21.89
C ARG A 2 6.14 10.71 20.72
N ALA A 3 7.14 11.43 20.23
CA ALA A 3 6.96 12.37 19.11
C ALA A 3 6.54 11.66 17.79
N ALA A 4 7.14 10.50 17.48
CA ALA A 4 6.78 9.73 16.28
C ALA A 4 5.33 9.22 16.33
N GLN A 5 4.86 8.79 17.50
CA GLN A 5 3.47 8.34 17.67
C GLN A 5 2.47 9.49 17.52
N ALA A 6 2.78 10.67 18.07
CA ALA A 6 1.94 11.85 17.91
C ALA A 6 1.81 12.24 16.44
N VAL A 7 2.92 12.24 15.69
CA VAL A 7 2.94 12.54 14.25
C VAL A 7 2.15 11.52 13.44
N LEU A 8 2.36 10.22 13.67
CA LEU A 8 1.76 9.14 12.87
C LEU A 8 0.32 8.78 13.27
N ARG A 9 -0.21 9.31 14.39
CA ARG A 9 -1.62 9.12 14.78
C ARG A 9 -2.46 10.39 14.76
N THR A 10 -1.90 11.53 15.12
CA THR A 10 -2.65 12.79 15.26
C THR A 10 -2.61 13.62 13.99
N HIS A 11 -1.53 13.47 13.21
CA HIS A 11 -1.32 14.21 11.97
C HIS A 11 -1.12 13.27 10.78
N ASP A 12 -1.55 12.02 10.90
CA ASP A 12 -1.36 10.99 9.88
C ASP A 12 -1.88 11.44 8.52
N GLN A 13 -3.02 12.14 8.47
CA GLN A 13 -3.58 12.66 7.23
C GLN A 13 -2.73 13.78 6.60
N SER A 14 -2.20 14.71 7.40
CA SER A 14 -1.35 15.81 6.92
C SER A 14 0.04 15.33 6.48
N PHE A 15 0.55 14.24 7.08
CA PHE A 15 1.80 13.61 6.67
C PHE A 15 1.61 12.53 5.60
N ALA A 16 0.39 12.03 5.41
CA ALA A 16 0.05 11.08 4.34
C ALA A 16 -0.12 11.77 2.99
N SER A 17 -0.44 13.07 2.95
CA SER A 17 -0.38 13.86 1.71
C SER A 17 1.06 14.03 1.27
N ARG A 18 1.59 13.04 0.55
CA ARG A 18 2.89 13.09 -0.09
C ARG A 18 2.78 13.94 -1.35
N PRO A 19 3.56 15.03 -1.49
CA PRO A 19 3.67 15.72 -2.78
C PRO A 19 4.22 14.75 -3.81
N ARG A 20 3.73 14.83 -5.05
CA ARG A 20 4.17 13.95 -6.12
C ARG A 20 5.68 14.09 -6.33
N SER A 21 6.40 12.98 -6.16
CA SER A 21 7.85 12.93 -6.35
C SER A 21 8.18 12.39 -7.73
N VAL A 22 8.98 13.12 -8.51
CA VAL A 22 9.42 12.69 -9.85
C VAL A 22 10.27 11.41 -9.77
N CYS A 23 11.07 11.27 -8.71
CA CYS A 23 11.83 10.04 -8.48
C CYS A 23 10.92 8.84 -8.22
N ALA A 24 9.85 9.04 -7.44
CA ALA A 24 8.85 8.00 -7.21
C ALA A 24 8.12 7.65 -8.51
N ASP A 25 7.85 8.63 -9.37
CA ASP A 25 7.20 8.36 -10.65
C ASP A 25 8.05 7.46 -11.57
N VAL A 26 9.37 7.67 -11.58
CA VAL A 26 10.28 6.86 -12.40
C VAL A 26 10.49 5.46 -11.80
N LEU A 27 10.64 5.38 -10.48
CA LEU A 27 11.00 4.12 -9.81
C LEU A 27 9.80 3.21 -9.50
N LEU A 28 8.62 3.78 -9.24
CA LEU A 28 7.48 3.05 -8.69
C LEU A 28 6.29 3.01 -9.65
N TYR A 29 6.54 3.11 -10.96
CA TYR A 29 5.48 3.12 -11.98
C TYR A 29 4.52 4.31 -11.86
N GLY A 30 5.07 5.50 -11.57
CA GLY A 30 4.31 6.73 -11.72
C GLY A 30 3.20 6.90 -10.68
N PRO A 31 2.09 7.55 -11.07
CA PRO A 31 0.92 7.71 -10.21
C PRO A 31 0.24 6.37 -9.87
N SER A 32 0.55 5.28 -10.56
CA SER A 32 0.01 3.95 -10.26
C SER A 32 0.64 3.31 -9.01
N ASP A 33 1.70 3.91 -8.47
CA ASP A 33 2.31 3.46 -7.22
C ASP A 33 1.33 3.52 -6.04
N MET A 34 1.47 2.60 -5.10
CA MET A 34 0.73 2.62 -3.83
C MET A 34 1.54 3.23 -2.68
N ALA A 35 2.88 3.24 -2.77
CA ALA A 35 3.76 3.63 -1.67
C ALA A 35 3.93 5.16 -1.55
N MET A 36 4.06 5.85 -2.68
CA MET A 36 4.40 7.27 -2.83
C MET A 36 3.33 8.05 -3.59
N ALA A 37 2.22 7.41 -3.98
CA ALA A 37 1.10 8.15 -4.56
C ALA A 37 0.51 9.17 -3.57
N PRO A 38 0.02 10.31 -4.09
CA PRO A 38 -0.64 11.31 -3.27
C PRO A 38 -1.89 10.73 -2.61
N TYR A 39 -2.16 11.19 -1.39
CA TYR A 39 -3.34 10.78 -0.64
C TYR A 39 -4.62 11.16 -1.41
N GLY A 40 -5.42 10.15 -1.76
CA GLY A 40 -6.62 10.32 -2.57
C GLY A 40 -7.46 9.04 -2.62
N GLU A 41 -8.58 9.10 -3.33
CA GLU A 41 -9.50 7.97 -3.47
C GLU A 41 -8.81 6.72 -4.04
N ARG A 42 -8.01 6.89 -5.11
CA ARG A 42 -7.25 5.79 -5.72
C ARG A 42 -6.34 5.09 -4.70
N TRP A 43 -5.62 5.86 -3.87
CA TRP A 43 -4.75 5.29 -2.85
C TRP A 43 -5.53 4.56 -1.75
N ARG A 44 -6.69 5.09 -1.34
CA ARG A 44 -7.57 4.43 -0.35
C ARG A 44 -8.10 3.10 -0.87
N LEU A 45 -8.57 3.05 -2.11
CA LEU A 45 -9.04 1.83 -2.77
C LEU A 45 -7.91 0.79 -2.90
N ALA A 46 -6.72 1.23 -3.34
CA ALA A 46 -5.57 0.36 -3.48
C ALA A 46 -5.10 -0.21 -2.13
N LYS A 47 -5.07 0.61 -1.07
CA LYS A 47 -4.80 0.15 0.31
C LYS A 47 -5.85 -0.88 0.76
N GLN A 48 -7.12 -0.63 0.51
CA GLN A 48 -8.19 -1.55 0.89
C GLN A 48 -8.01 -2.90 0.18
N LEU A 49 -7.79 -2.90 -1.14
CA LEU A 49 -7.53 -4.10 -1.92
C LEU A 49 -6.30 -4.87 -1.41
N ALA A 50 -5.19 -4.17 -1.18
CA ALA A 50 -3.97 -4.77 -0.64
C ALA A 50 -4.22 -5.37 0.76
N THR A 51 -4.92 -4.65 1.64
CA THR A 51 -5.26 -5.13 2.98
C THR A 51 -6.16 -6.37 2.92
N THR A 52 -7.13 -6.41 2.00
CA THR A 52 -8.07 -7.53 1.86
C THR A 52 -7.47 -8.76 1.19
N HIS A 53 -6.61 -8.58 0.18
CA HIS A 53 -6.17 -9.70 -0.67
C HIS A 53 -4.68 -10.07 -0.54
N LEU A 54 -3.83 -9.11 -0.17
CA LEU A 54 -2.37 -9.30 -0.09
C LEU A 54 -1.90 -9.44 1.36
N LEU A 55 -2.38 -8.58 2.26
CA LEU A 55 -1.97 -8.52 3.67
C LEU A 55 -2.97 -9.17 4.63
N SER A 56 -4.10 -9.65 4.11
CA SER A 56 -5.06 -10.42 4.90
C SER A 56 -4.49 -11.79 5.24
N THR A 57 -4.51 -12.14 6.51
CA THR A 57 -4.01 -13.41 7.06
C THR A 57 -4.83 -14.63 6.62
N LYS A 58 -5.86 -14.46 5.78
CA LYS A 58 -6.74 -15.55 5.30
C LYS A 58 -6.07 -16.49 4.27
N LYS A 59 -4.85 -16.24 3.80
CA LYS A 59 -4.11 -17.19 2.94
C LYS A 59 -3.12 -18.02 3.76
N GLY A 60 -3.68 -18.95 4.54
CA GLY A 60 -2.95 -20.03 5.21
C GLY A 60 -3.33 -21.43 4.70
N SER A 61 -4.02 -21.57 3.57
CA SER A 61 -4.29 -22.88 2.95
C SER A 61 -3.63 -22.98 1.58
N PRO A 62 -2.65 -23.88 1.38
CA PRO A 62 -2.01 -24.08 0.10
C PRO A 62 -2.96 -24.89 -0.79
N THR A 63 -3.91 -24.22 -1.45
CA THR A 63 -4.52 -24.80 -2.65
C THR A 63 -3.71 -24.36 -3.86
N VAL A 64 -2.43 -24.71 -3.84
CA VAL A 64 -1.71 -24.99 -5.08
C VAL A 64 -2.31 -26.29 -5.60
N LEU A 65 -3.26 -26.19 -6.53
CA LEU A 65 -3.69 -27.36 -7.28
C LEU A 65 -2.44 -28.00 -7.90
N PRO A 66 -2.24 -29.32 -7.81
CA PRO A 66 -1.09 -29.96 -8.41
C PRO A 66 -1.17 -29.72 -9.91
N VAL A 67 -0.26 -28.89 -10.43
CA VAL A 67 -0.03 -28.77 -11.87
C VAL A 67 0.45 -30.15 -12.31
N ARG A 68 -0.45 -30.93 -12.90
CA ARG A 68 -0.13 -32.20 -13.55
C ARG A 68 0.95 -31.92 -14.59
N LYS A 69 2.19 -32.28 -14.28
CA LYS A 69 3.23 -32.40 -15.29
C LYS A 69 2.85 -33.59 -16.18
N ARG A 70 2.67 -33.32 -17.47
CA ARG A 70 2.68 -34.37 -18.51
C ARG A 70 4.10 -34.89 -18.65
#